data_AF-A0A3A0AYG2-F1
#
_entry.id   AF-A0A3A0AYG2-F1
#
_cell.length_a   1.000
_cell.length_b   1.000
_cell.length_c   1.000
_cell.angle_alpha   90.00
_cell.angle_beta   90.00
_cell.angle_gamma   90.00
#
_symmetry.space_group_name_H-M   'P 1'
#
loop_
_entity.id
_entity.type
_entity.pdbx_description
1 polymer ?
#
loop_
_entity_poly.entity_id
_entity_poly.type
_entity_poly.pdbx_seq_one_letter_code
_entity_poly.pdbx_strand_id
1 'polypeptide(L)'
;MTNNAQTFDFRNAIHKNRLAGIWRMMTDYRASYILATITLAISALAKTSVYLLLRFFANDVLEQGKMIGATMTGTYMWIGLGFIGLALIEGGGSFLSGRLAAYTAEGITRRLRDFLFDHIQRLSFSYHSATPTGDLIERVTSDVDSLRR
;
A
#
# COMPACT_ATOMS: atom_id res chain seq x y z
N MET A 1 -7.44 -34.43 7.68
CA MET A 1 -6.83 -33.58 6.63
C MET A 1 -7.97 -32.97 5.81
N THR A 2 -8.56 -31.87 6.28
CA THR A 2 -9.66 -31.18 5.61
C THR A 2 -9.07 -30.06 4.75
N ASN A 3 -8.99 -30.29 3.44
CA ASN A 3 -8.54 -29.31 2.45
C ASN A 3 -9.55 -28.15 2.38
N ASN A 4 -9.35 -27.14 3.22
CA ASN A 4 -10.00 -25.83 3.12
C ASN A 4 -9.35 -25.04 1.98
N ALA A 5 -9.61 -25.44 0.72
CA ALA A 5 -9.51 -24.50 -0.39
C ALA A 5 -10.74 -23.57 -0.29
N GLN A 6 -10.70 -22.63 0.65
CA GLN A 6 -11.68 -21.54 0.67
C GLN A 6 -11.33 -20.59 -0.48
N THR A 7 -11.72 -20.97 -1.70
CA THR A 7 -11.85 -20.03 -2.80
C THR A 7 -12.83 -18.96 -2.32
N PHE A 8 -12.29 -17.79 -1.99
CA PHE A 8 -13.08 -16.65 -1.52
C PHE A 8 -14.18 -16.38 -2.56
N ASP A 9 -15.44 -16.57 -2.19
CA ASP A 9 -16.55 -16.43 -3.16
C ASP A 9 -16.85 -14.95 -3.41
N PHE A 10 -16.29 -14.43 -4.51
CA PHE A 10 -16.46 -13.06 -4.97
C PHE A 10 -17.93 -12.70 -5.21
N ARG A 11 -18.83 -13.68 -5.42
CA ARG A 11 -20.26 -13.43 -5.68
C ARG A 11 -20.99 -12.89 -4.45
N ASN A 12 -20.60 -13.33 -3.25
CA ASN A 12 -21.16 -12.84 -1.99
C ASN A 12 -20.66 -11.43 -1.60
N ALA A 13 -19.66 -10.90 -2.29
CA ALA A 13 -19.13 -9.55 -2.07
C ALA A 13 -19.77 -8.47 -2.95
N ILE A 14 -20.60 -8.84 -3.93
CA ILE A 14 -21.30 -7.88 -4.80
C ILE A 14 -22.49 -7.29 -4.04
N HIS A 15 -22.21 -6.26 -3.23
CA HIS A 15 -23.22 -5.50 -2.51
C HIS A 15 -23.65 -4.27 -3.32
N LYS A 16 -24.87 -3.75 -3.10
CA LYS A 16 -25.43 -2.57 -3.80
C LYS A 16 -24.52 -1.34 -3.72
N ASN A 17 -23.70 -1.25 -2.66
CA ASN A 17 -22.62 -0.27 -2.49
C ASN A 17 -21.27 -0.90 -2.86
N ARG A 18 -20.73 -0.50 -4.02
CA ARG A 18 -19.44 -1.03 -4.55
C ARG A 18 -18.28 -0.92 -3.56
N LEU A 19 -18.22 0.18 -2.80
CA LEU A 19 -17.19 0.43 -1.77
C LEU A 19 -17.25 -0.56 -0.60
N ALA A 20 -18.46 -0.88 -0.12
CA ALA A 20 -18.66 -1.83 0.96
C ALA A 20 -18.33 -3.27 0.52
N GLY A 21 -18.59 -3.59 -0.74
CA GLY A 21 -18.19 -4.85 -1.37
C GLY A 21 -16.67 -5.02 -1.40
N ILE A 22 -15.96 -4.02 -1.93
CA ILE A 22 -14.48 -3.99 -1.97
C ILE A 22 -13.89 -4.11 -0.56
N TRP A 23 -14.45 -3.37 0.40
CA TRP A 23 -14.01 -3.44 1.80
C TRP A 23 -14.18 -4.84 2.40
N ARG A 24 -15.27 -5.55 2.07
CA ARG A 24 -15.54 -6.93 2.51
C ARG A 24 -14.65 -7.95 1.81
N MET A 25 -14.16 -7.68 0.61
CA MET A 25 -13.18 -8.53 -0.10
C MET A 25 -11.77 -8.44 0.47
N MET A 26 -11.43 -7.32 1.12
CA MET A 26 -10.14 -7.12 1.76
C MET A 26 -10.02 -7.74 3.17
N THR A 27 -11.00 -8.49 3.67
CA THR A 27 -11.10 -8.92 5.09
C THR A 27 -9.84 -9.54 5.71
N ASP A 28 -9.02 -10.25 4.94
CA ASP A 28 -7.76 -10.83 5.43
C ASP A 28 -6.56 -9.87 5.38
N TYR A 29 -6.61 -8.81 4.57
CA TYR A 29 -5.51 -7.85 4.39
C TYR A 29 -5.75 -6.50 5.08
N ARG A 30 -6.86 -6.35 5.81
CA ARG A 30 -7.23 -5.08 6.46
C ARG A 30 -6.16 -4.58 7.42
N ALA A 31 -5.51 -5.48 8.16
CA ALA A 31 -4.45 -5.11 9.10
C ALA A 31 -3.22 -4.54 8.38
N SER A 32 -2.78 -5.18 7.29
CA SER A 32 -1.66 -4.69 6.47
C SER A 32 -1.98 -3.37 5.78
N TYR A 33 -3.22 -3.18 5.30
CA TYR A 33 -3.65 -1.93 4.68
C TYR A 33 -3.74 -0.78 5.68
N ILE A 34 -4.36 -1.01 6.85
CA ILE A 34 -4.43 0.00 7.92
C ILE A 34 -3.03 0.37 8.40
N LEU A 35 -2.15 -0.62 8.58
CA LEU A 35 -0.75 -0.37 8.94
C LEU A 35 -0.04 0.44 7.86
N ALA A 36 -0.27 0.16 6.57
CA ALA A 36 0.28 0.93 5.47
C ALA A 36 -0.18 2.40 5.50
N THR A 37 -1.48 2.64 5.73
CA THR A 37 -2.05 3.98 5.81
C THR A 37 -1.52 4.76 7.02
N ILE A 38 -1.44 4.13 8.18
CA ILE A 38 -0.88 4.75 9.40
C ILE A 38 0.58 5.11 9.17
N THR A 39 1.35 4.19 8.59
CA THR A 39 2.77 4.42 8.32
C THR A 39 2.98 5.54 7.30
N LEU A 40 2.12 5.63 6.28
CA LEU A 40 2.13 6.72 5.31
C LEU A 40 1.79 8.06 5.96
N ALA A 41 0.80 8.09 6.85
CA ALA A 41 0.42 9.30 7.57
C ALA A 41 1.57 9.80 8.46
N ILE A 42 2.27 8.89 9.16
CA ILE A 42 3.46 9.23 9.96
C ILE A 42 4.57 9.79 9.05
N SER A 43 4.81 9.16 7.90
CA SER A 43 5.80 9.64 6.93
C SER A 43 5.46 11.05 6.40
N ALA A 44 4.18 11.32 6.10
CA ALA A 44 3.72 12.64 5.66
C ALA A 44 3.88 13.71 6.75
N LEU A 45 3.62 13.37 8.02
CA LEU A 45 3.85 14.28 9.15
C LEU A 45 5.35 14.54 9.36
N ALA A 46 6.20 13.52 9.23
CA ALA A 46 7.65 13.66 9.30
C ALA A 46 8.15 14.60 8.19
N LYS A 47 7.67 14.41 6.95
CA LYS A 47 7.99 15.29 5.82
C LYS A 47 7.60 16.75 6.07
N THR A 48 6.41 16.97 6.62
CA THR A 48 5.95 18.32 7.01
C THR A 48 6.87 18.92 8.07
N SER A 49 7.32 18.10 9.02
CA SER A 49 8.23 18.52 10.09
C SER A 49 9.62 18.89 9.56
N VAL A 50 10.12 18.20 8.52
CA VAL A 50 11.36 18.57 7.83
C VAL A 50 11.28 19.98 7.25
N TYR A 51 10.16 20.35 6.59
CA TYR A 51 9.98 21.69 6.05
C TYR A 51 9.94 22.76 7.15
N LEU A 52 9.28 22.48 8.28
CA LEU A 52 9.24 23.40 9.41
C LEU A 52 10.62 23.57 10.05
N LEU A 53 11.38 22.47 10.19
CA LEU A 53 12.73 22.49 10.75
C LEU A 53 13.70 23.24 9.85
N LEU A 54 13.56 23.12 8.52
CA LEU A 54 14.33 23.91 7.55
C LEU A 54 13.97 25.40 7.61
N ARG A 55 12.69 25.74 7.75
CA ARG A 55 12.23 27.13 7.96
C ARG A 55 12.79 27.71 9.27
N PHE A 56 12.75 26.94 10.35
CA PHE A 56 13.29 27.34 11.65
C PHE A 56 14.82 27.57 11.55
N PHE A 57 15.53 26.65 10.90
CA PHE A 57 16.96 26.80 10.66
C PHE A 57 17.29 28.06 9.85
N ALA A 58 16.57 28.30 8.76
CA ALA A 58 16.81 29.47 7.92
C ALA A 58 16.52 30.79 8.65
N ASN A 59 15.39 30.88 9.36
CA ASN A 59 14.94 32.15 9.94
C ASN A 59 15.55 32.40 11.34
N ASP A 60 15.50 31.43 12.25
CA ASP A 60 15.91 31.66 13.64
C ASP A 60 17.42 31.50 13.84
N VAL A 61 18.08 30.61 13.09
CA VAL A 61 19.52 30.35 13.27
C VAL A 61 20.38 31.27 12.42
N LEU A 62 20.02 31.50 11.14
CA LEU A 62 20.82 32.37 10.26
C LEU A 62 20.52 33.87 10.44
N GLU A 63 19.26 34.27 10.64
CA GLU A 63 18.91 35.70 10.75
C GLU A 63 18.95 36.22 12.20
N GLN A 64 18.45 35.45 13.18
CA GLN A 64 18.35 35.90 14.58
C GLN A 64 19.50 35.41 15.48
N GLY A 65 20.33 34.46 15.04
CA GLY A 65 21.42 33.91 15.86
C GLY A 65 20.94 33.23 17.16
N LYS A 66 19.71 32.71 17.16
CA LYS A 66 19.08 32.09 18.33
C LYS A 66 19.76 30.76 18.64
N MET A 67 20.36 30.63 19.83
CA MET A 67 20.98 29.37 20.24
C MET A 67 19.92 28.42 20.80
N ILE A 68 19.80 27.24 20.20
CA ILE A 68 19.19 26.08 20.87
C ILE A 68 20.35 25.32 21.52
N GLY A 69 20.66 25.63 22.78
CA GLY A 69 21.74 25.02 23.56
C GLY A 69 22.82 26.00 24.05
N ALA A 70 23.83 25.48 24.76
CA ALA A 70 24.87 26.28 25.43
C ALA A 70 25.97 26.82 24.47
N THR A 71 26.00 26.42 23.19
CA THR A 71 27.03 26.83 22.22
C THR A 71 26.50 26.73 20.79
N MET A 72 26.85 27.70 19.92
CA MET A 72 26.48 27.78 18.49
C MET A 72 26.72 26.47 17.72
N THR A 73 27.86 25.80 17.97
CA THR A 73 28.21 24.52 17.34
C THR A 73 27.27 23.38 17.74
N GLY A 74 26.77 23.40 18.98
CA GLY A 74 25.81 22.40 19.47
C GLY A 74 24.46 22.51 18.77
N THR A 75 23.98 23.75 18.52
CA THR A 75 22.73 23.99 17.80
C THR A 75 22.74 23.40 16.39
N TYR A 76 23.82 23.62 15.62
CA TYR A 76 23.97 23.03 14.28
C TYR A 76 23.96 21.49 14.31
N MET A 77 24.64 20.90 15.30
CA MET A 77 24.72 19.45 15.43
C MET A 77 23.35 18.83 15.78
N TRP A 78 22.59 19.45 16.68
CA TRP A 78 21.24 19.00 17.05
C TRP A 78 20.24 19.14 15.90
N ILE A 79 20.29 20.24 15.14
CA ILE A 79 19.43 20.43 13.96
C ILE A 79 19.79 19.41 12.87
N GLY A 80 21.08 19.20 12.62
CA GLY A 80 21.55 18.17 11.68
C GLY A 80 21.09 16.77 12.07
N LEU A 81 21.21 16.40 13.34
CA LEU A 81 20.69 15.14 13.88
C LEU A 81 19.17 15.03 13.73
N GLY A 82 18.43 16.09 14.02
CA GLY A 82 16.98 16.15 13.82
C GLY A 82 16.58 15.94 12.37
N PHE A 83 17.33 16.54 11.44
CA PHE A 83 17.10 16.38 9.99
C PHE A 83 17.31 14.94 9.54
N ILE A 84 18.42 14.32 9.96
CA ILE A 84 18.71 12.91 9.65
C ILE A 84 17.64 12.00 10.26
N GLY A 85 17.26 12.22 11.52
CA GLY A 85 16.23 11.44 12.18
C GLY A 85 14.87 11.51 11.48
N LEU A 86 14.43 12.72 11.12
CA LEU A 86 13.18 12.92 10.38
C LEU A 86 13.23 12.30 8.99
N ALA A 87 14.35 12.43 8.27
CA ALA A 87 14.53 11.84 6.94
C ALA A 87 14.45 10.30 6.99
N LEU A 88 15.02 9.68 8.02
CA LEU A 88 14.92 8.23 8.23
C LEU A 88 13.48 7.79 8.52
N ILE A 89 12.74 8.56 9.33
CA ILE A 89 11.33 8.26 9.63
C ILE A 89 10.46 8.43 8.38
N GLU A 90 10.65 9.52 7.64
CA GLU A 90 9.94 9.78 6.38
C GLU A 90 10.21 8.64 5.38
N GLY A 91 11.48 8.37 5.08
CA GLY A 91 11.89 7.37 4.11
C GLY A 91 11.47 5.95 4.52
N GLY A 92 11.75 5.57 5.77
CA GLY A 92 11.36 4.27 6.31
C GLY A 92 9.85 4.07 6.32
N GLY A 93 9.10 5.10 6.69
CA GLY A 93 7.64 5.04 6.71
C GLY A 93 7.04 4.93 5.31
N SER A 94 7.53 5.73 4.36
CA SER A 94 7.08 5.65 2.96
C SER A 94 7.41 4.29 2.35
N PHE A 95 8.60 3.74 2.62
CA PHE A 95 9.01 2.43 2.12
C PHE A 95 8.14 1.31 2.68
N LEU A 96 7.92 1.28 4.00
CA LEU A 96 7.13 0.24 4.65
C LEU A 96 5.66 0.30 4.20
N SER A 97 5.11 1.51 4.07
CA SER A 97 3.77 1.69 3.49
C SER A 97 3.67 1.13 2.08
N GLY A 98 4.63 1.48 1.20
CA GLY A 98 4.68 0.95 -0.16
C GLY A 98 4.79 -0.57 -0.21
N ARG A 99 5.60 -1.17 0.66
CA ARG A 99 5.76 -2.63 0.75
C ARG A 99 4.48 -3.34 1.21
N LEU A 100 3.80 -2.80 2.21
CA LEU A 100 2.53 -3.35 2.71
C LEU A 100 1.39 -3.21 1.70
N ALA A 101 1.35 -2.08 0.97
CA ALA A 101 0.42 -1.86 -0.12
C ALA A 101 0.65 -2.87 -1.26
N ALA A 102 1.90 -3.07 -1.68
CA ALA A 102 2.26 -4.05 -2.70
C ALA A 102 1.89 -5.48 -2.28
N TYR A 103 2.20 -5.86 -1.04
CA TYR A 103 1.85 -7.18 -0.49
C TYR A 103 0.33 -7.42 -0.51
N THR A 104 -0.45 -6.39 -0.16
CA THR A 104 -1.91 -6.46 -0.19
C THR A 104 -2.44 -6.59 -1.62
N ALA A 105 -1.92 -5.79 -2.56
CA ALA A 105 -2.31 -5.85 -3.96
C ALA A 105 -2.02 -7.23 -4.58
N GLU A 106 -0.81 -7.75 -4.39
CA GLU A 106 -0.42 -9.08 -4.89
C GLU A 106 -1.29 -10.19 -4.30
N GLY A 107 -1.60 -10.11 -3.00
CA GLY A 107 -2.48 -11.06 -2.32
C GLY A 107 -3.90 -11.08 -2.90
N ILE A 108 -4.46 -9.91 -3.22
CA ILE A 108 -5.78 -9.79 -3.86
C ILE A 108 -5.75 -10.33 -5.29
N THR A 109 -4.73 -9.94 -6.09
CA THR A 109 -4.53 -10.41 -7.46
C THR A 109 -4.43 -11.93 -7.51
N ARG A 110 -3.70 -12.56 -6.57
CA ARG A 110 -3.59 -14.01 -6.49
C ARG A 110 -4.94 -14.69 -6.26
N ARG A 111 -5.74 -14.20 -5.30
CA ARG A 111 -7.08 -14.76 -5.05
C ARG A 111 -8.01 -14.62 -6.25
N LEU A 112 -7.94 -13.48 -6.94
CA LEU A 112 -8.75 -13.25 -8.14
C LEU A 112 -8.37 -14.23 -9.24
N ARG A 113 -7.06 -14.44 -9.45
CA ARG A 113 -6.55 -15.42 -10.41
C ARG A 113 -7.03 -16.83 -10.07
N ASP A 114 -6.92 -17.25 -8.81
CA ASP A 114 -7.37 -18.57 -8.35
C ASP A 114 -8.89 -18.76 -8.56
N PHE A 115 -9.69 -17.74 -8.26
CA PHE A 115 -11.14 -17.76 -8.49
C PHE A 115 -11.52 -17.85 -9.97
N LEU A 116 -10.86 -17.07 -10.83
CA LEU A 116 -11.13 -17.09 -12.26
C LEU A 116 -10.72 -18.42 -12.90
N PHE A 117 -9.60 -19.01 -12.47
CA PHE A 117 -9.20 -20.34 -12.94
C PHE A 117 -10.22 -21.42 -12.55
N ASP A 118 -10.67 -21.47 -11.30
CA ASP A 118 -11.71 -22.44 -10.88
C ASP A 118 -13.03 -22.22 -11.63
N HIS A 119 -13.39 -20.96 -11.93
CA HIS A 119 -14.58 -20.66 -12.70
C HIS A 119 -14.50 -21.15 -14.15
N ILE A 120 -13.36 -20.93 -14.83
CA ILE A 120 -13.16 -21.35 -16.22
C ILE A 120 -13.11 -22.88 -16.32
N GLN A 121 -12.52 -23.58 -15.35
CA GLN A 121 -12.46 -25.05 -15.37
C GLN A 121 -13.84 -25.72 -15.22
N ARG A 122 -14.83 -25.02 -14.67
CA ARG A 122 -16.20 -25.53 -14.47
C ARG A 122 -17.17 -25.15 -15.59
N LEU A 123 -16.69 -24.48 -16.64
CA LEU A 123 -17.53 -24.06 -17.76
C LEU A 123 -17.90 -25.26 -18.66
N SER A 124 -19.03 -25.16 -19.36
CA SER A 124 -19.52 -26.25 -20.20
C SER A 124 -18.68 -26.42 -21.46
N PHE A 125 -18.62 -27.64 -21.98
CA PHE A 125 -17.89 -27.98 -23.20
C PHE A 125 -18.32 -27.14 -24.42
N SER A 126 -19.61 -26.79 -24.50
CA SER A 126 -20.14 -25.91 -25.56
C SER A 126 -19.55 -24.49 -25.50
N TYR A 127 -19.20 -23.99 -24.31
CA TYR A 127 -18.59 -22.67 -24.14
C TYR A 127 -17.11 -22.67 -24.56
N HIS A 128 -16.39 -23.74 -24.23
CA HIS A 128 -15.00 -23.93 -24.65
C HIS A 128 -14.84 -24.19 -26.14
N SER A 129 -15.87 -24.74 -26.80
CA SER A 129 -15.85 -24.95 -28.25
C SER A 129 -16.15 -23.68 -29.06
N ALA A 130 -16.78 -22.67 -28.45
CA ALA A 130 -17.15 -21.42 -29.11
C ALA A 130 -16.12 -20.29 -28.90
N THR A 131 -15.21 -20.42 -27.93
CA THR A 131 -14.24 -19.39 -27.57
C THR A 131 -12.81 -19.96 -27.60
N PRO A 132 -11.84 -19.34 -28.29
CA PRO A 132 -10.46 -19.79 -28.26
C PRO A 132 -9.90 -19.82 -26.83
N THR A 133 -9.29 -20.94 -26.43
CA THR A 133 -8.71 -21.10 -25.07
C THR A 133 -7.64 -20.04 -24.76
N GLY A 134 -6.95 -19.52 -25.78
CA GLY A 134 -5.95 -18.45 -25.65
C GLY A 134 -6.53 -17.12 -25.15
N ASP A 135 -7.67 -16.70 -25.70
CA ASP A 135 -8.36 -15.46 -25.31
C ASP A 135 -8.84 -15.48 -23.85
N LEU A 136 -9.26 -16.65 -23.37
CA LEU A 136 -9.73 -16.83 -21.99
C LEU A 136 -8.57 -16.67 -20.99
N ILE A 137 -7.41 -17.25 -21.29
CA ILE A 137 -6.21 -17.13 -20.43
C ILE A 137 -5.67 -15.71 -20.47
N GLU A 138 -5.69 -15.05 -21.63
CA GLU A 138 -5.25 -13.67 -21.79
C GLU A 138 -6.12 -12.72 -20.96
N ARG A 139 -7.46 -12.83 -21.00
CA ARG A 139 -8.34 -12.02 -20.16
C ARG A 139 -8.10 -12.23 -18.67
N VAL A 140 -7.96 -13.47 -18.21
CA VAL A 140 -7.69 -13.75 -16.79
C VAL A 140 -6.32 -13.27 -16.33
N THR A 141 -5.34 -13.18 -17.22
CA THR A 141 -4.00 -12.73 -16.85
C THR A 141 -3.86 -11.23 -17.03
N SER A 142 -4.22 -10.70 -18.19
CA SER A 142 -4.10 -9.29 -18.59
C SER A 142 -5.10 -8.39 -17.87
N ASP A 143 -6.38 -8.76 -17.78
CA ASP A 143 -7.39 -7.92 -17.13
C ASP A 143 -7.14 -7.87 -15.61
N VAL A 144 -6.68 -8.98 -15.03
CA VAL A 144 -6.32 -9.07 -13.61
C VAL A 144 -5.04 -8.31 -13.29
N ASP A 145 -4.04 -8.33 -14.18
CA ASP A 145 -2.83 -7.53 -14.01
C ASP A 145 -3.11 -6.03 -14.23
N SER A 146 -4.08 -5.70 -15.09
CA SER A 146 -4.59 -4.33 -15.26
C SER A 146 -5.29 -3.79 -14.01
N LEU A 147 -5.95 -4.66 -13.22
CA LEU A 147 -6.53 -4.29 -11.92
C LEU A 147 -5.49 -4.06 -10.81
N ARG A 148 -4.25 -4.52 -11.00
CA ARG A 148 -3.15 -4.36 -10.04
C ARG A 148 -2.40 -3.02 -10.21
N ARG A 149 -2.37 -2.48 -11.42
CA ARG A 149 -1.69 -1.20 -11.75
C ARG A 149 -2.51 0.02 -11.34
#